data_AF-N9XWK5-F1
#
_entry.id   AF-N9XWK5-F1
#
_cell.length_a   1.000
_cell.length_b   1.000
_cell.length_c   1.000
_cell.angle_alpha   90.00
_cell.angle_beta   90.00
_cell.angle_gamma   90.00
#
_symmetry.space_group_name_H-M   'P 1'
#
loop_
_entity.id
_entity.type
_entity.pdbx_description
1 polymer ?
#
loop_
_entity_poly.entity_id
_entity_poly.type
_entity_poly.pdbx_seq_one_letter_code
_entity_poly.pdbx_strand_id
1 'polypeptide(L)'
;MSRCEKERQFHVHEFLGSTRLAERGSDDVHNHRFAGVTGEAIRKGNSHVHKIKIKTDFFDHYHIIDVCTGPAIPVGEGRHIHFVYAVTRMADGHRHEFIVATLINSPIFEEERC
;
A
#
# COMPACT_ATOMS: atom_id res chain seq x y z
N MET A 1 19.48 24.06 -26.16
CA MET A 1 19.85 23.63 -24.80
C MET A 1 18.70 22.79 -24.27
N SER A 2 18.88 21.46 -24.20
CA SER A 2 17.85 20.54 -23.73
C SER A 2 17.60 20.80 -22.24
N ARG A 3 16.41 21.31 -21.91
CA ARG A 3 15.97 21.44 -20.53
C ARG A 3 15.68 20.01 -20.07
N CYS A 4 16.62 19.41 -19.36
CA CYS A 4 16.36 18.20 -18.60
C CYS A 4 15.32 18.58 -17.54
N GLU A 5 14.04 18.38 -17.87
CA GLU A 5 12.96 18.41 -16.89
C GLU A 5 13.22 17.25 -15.95
N LYS A 6 13.94 17.52 -14.85
CA LYS A 6 14.05 16.55 -13.75
C LYS A 6 12.63 16.27 -13.30
N GLU A 7 12.15 15.05 -13.53
CA GLU A 7 10.89 14.57 -12.99
C GLU A 7 10.90 14.85 -11.48
N ARG A 8 9.95 15.68 -11.01
CA ARG A 8 9.80 15.93 -9.57
C ARG A 8 9.30 14.63 -8.95
N GLN A 9 10.16 13.99 -8.18
CA GLN A 9 9.77 12.86 -7.35
C GLN A 9 8.69 13.31 -6.34
N PHE A 10 7.61 12.54 -6.22
CA PHE A 10 6.59 12.76 -5.20
C PHE A 10 6.78 11.78 -4.04
N HIS A 11 6.25 12.14 -2.86
CA HIS A 11 6.43 11.32 -1.66
C HIS A 11 5.75 9.96 -1.79
N VAL A 12 6.20 9.05 -0.94
CA VAL A 12 5.78 7.65 -0.86
C VAL A 12 5.59 7.27 0.61
N HIS A 13 4.94 6.15 0.88
CA HIS A 13 4.80 5.64 2.24
C HIS A 13 5.26 4.19 2.34
N GLU A 14 5.91 3.85 3.45
CA GLU A 14 6.14 2.47 3.83
C GLU A 14 4.84 1.82 4.31
N PHE A 15 4.73 0.51 4.19
CA PHE A 15 3.62 -0.26 4.76
C PHE A 15 4.05 -1.70 5.05
N LEU A 16 3.38 -2.31 6.02
CA LEU A 16 3.49 -3.72 6.35
C LEU A 16 2.12 -4.27 6.76
N GLY A 17 1.86 -5.53 6.46
CA GLY A 17 0.57 -6.12 6.75
C GLY A 17 0.58 -7.64 6.70
N SER A 18 -0.57 -8.21 6.99
CA SER A 18 -0.85 -9.63 6.82
C SER A 18 -2.27 -9.78 6.30
N THR A 19 -2.48 -10.82 5.51
CA THR A 19 -3.81 -11.18 5.04
C THR A 19 -4.60 -11.88 6.15
N ARG A 20 -5.93 -11.88 6.02
CA ARG A 20 -6.82 -12.71 6.83
C ARG A 20 -6.69 -14.17 6.42
N LEU A 21 -7.05 -15.09 7.33
CA LEU A 21 -7.05 -16.52 7.04
C LEU A 21 -8.04 -16.86 5.90
N ALA A 22 -7.59 -17.66 4.95
CA ALA A 22 -8.43 -18.32 3.95
C ALA A 22 -8.66 -19.79 4.32
N GLU A 23 -9.48 -20.48 3.51
CA GLU A 23 -9.71 -21.93 3.56
C GLU A 23 -10.10 -22.51 4.94
N ARG A 24 -10.75 -21.66 5.74
CA ARG A 24 -11.24 -21.99 7.08
C ARG A 24 -12.08 -23.28 7.06
N GLY A 25 -11.69 -24.24 7.90
CA GLY A 25 -12.36 -25.53 8.01
C GLY A 25 -11.75 -26.64 7.14
N SER A 26 -10.58 -26.39 6.55
CA SER A 26 -9.76 -27.40 5.87
C SER A 26 -8.42 -27.61 6.61
N ASP A 27 -7.60 -28.54 6.12
CA ASP A 27 -6.21 -28.73 6.60
C ASP A 27 -5.23 -27.70 6.02
N ASP A 28 -5.69 -26.81 5.12
CA ASP A 28 -4.87 -25.78 4.46
C ASP A 28 -5.25 -24.36 4.92
N VAL A 29 -5.65 -24.19 6.19
CA VAL A 29 -5.92 -22.85 6.74
C VAL A 29 -4.63 -22.06 6.88
N HIS A 30 -4.47 -21.02 6.05
CA HIS A 30 -3.27 -20.18 6.08
C HIS A 30 -3.56 -18.69 5.82
N ASN A 31 -2.52 -17.87 5.98
CA ASN A 31 -2.46 -16.49 5.55
C ASN A 31 -1.06 -16.14 5.04
N HIS A 32 -0.91 -14.91 4.55
CA HIS A 32 0.35 -14.39 4.04
C HIS A 32 0.73 -13.06 4.68
N ARG A 33 2.02 -12.74 4.69
CA ARG A 33 2.58 -11.46 5.12
C ARG A 33 3.06 -10.65 3.92
N PHE A 34 3.12 -9.33 4.08
CA PHE A 34 3.66 -8.46 3.05
C PHE A 34 4.20 -7.15 3.64
N ALA A 35 5.16 -6.55 2.95
CA ALA A 35 5.71 -5.24 3.27
C ALA A 35 6.21 -4.56 1.99
N GLY A 36 6.31 -3.24 2.00
CA GLY A 36 6.84 -2.49 0.87
C GLY A 36 6.74 -0.99 1.02
N VAL A 37 7.02 -0.29 -0.07
CA VAL A 37 6.84 1.15 -0.23
C VAL A 37 5.85 1.39 -1.35
N THR A 38 4.94 2.34 -1.17
CA THR A 38 3.95 2.66 -2.19
C THR A 38 4.61 3.25 -3.44
N GLY A 39 3.89 3.27 -4.56
CA GLY A 39 4.22 4.18 -5.65
C GLY A 39 4.08 5.65 -5.23
N GLU A 40 4.54 6.54 -6.09
CA GLU A 40 4.45 7.99 -5.90
C GLU A 40 3.00 8.48 -5.77
N ALA A 41 2.81 9.61 -5.11
CA ALA A 41 1.51 10.23 -4.91
C ALA A 41 0.82 10.57 -6.25
N ILE A 42 -0.42 10.11 -6.40
CA ILE A 42 -1.27 10.37 -7.57
C ILE A 42 -2.42 11.28 -7.13
N ARG A 43 -2.50 12.48 -7.70
CA ARG A 43 -3.57 13.45 -7.40
C ARG A 43 -4.94 12.84 -7.68
N LYS A 44 -5.86 12.95 -6.71
CA LYS A 44 -7.24 12.47 -6.84
C LYS A 44 -8.19 13.43 -6.11
N GLY A 45 -8.88 14.27 -6.89
CA GLY A 45 -9.73 15.33 -6.34
C GLY A 45 -8.96 16.34 -5.49
N ASN A 46 -9.42 16.57 -4.27
CA ASN A 46 -8.79 17.44 -3.28
C ASN A 46 -7.69 16.77 -2.44
N SER A 47 -7.38 15.49 -2.70
CA SER A 47 -6.39 14.69 -1.99
C SER A 47 -5.46 13.97 -2.98
N HIS A 48 -4.79 12.92 -2.53
CA HIS A 48 -4.01 12.00 -3.38
C HIS A 48 -4.16 10.56 -2.86
N VAL A 49 -3.78 9.62 -3.72
CA VAL A 49 -3.71 8.19 -3.41
C VAL A 49 -2.38 7.63 -3.90
N HIS A 50 -2.05 6.42 -3.49
CA HIS A 50 -0.86 5.73 -3.98
C HIS A 50 -1.24 4.37 -4.56
N LYS A 51 -0.45 3.89 -5.54
CA LYS A 51 -0.57 2.53 -6.05
C LYS A 51 0.31 1.58 -5.25
N ILE A 52 -0.22 0.40 -4.90
CA ILE A 52 0.52 -0.70 -4.30
C ILE A 52 0.44 -1.88 -5.25
N LYS A 53 1.59 -2.35 -5.75
CA LYS A 53 1.68 -3.56 -6.57
C LYS A 53 2.85 -4.43 -6.12
N ILE A 54 2.57 -5.44 -5.30
CA ILE A 54 3.59 -6.30 -4.68
C ILE A 54 3.14 -7.77 -4.64
N LYS A 55 4.08 -8.65 -4.28
CA LYS A 55 3.81 -10.04 -3.89
C LYS A 55 3.70 -10.12 -2.37
N THR A 56 2.89 -11.06 -1.89
CA THR A 56 3.02 -11.53 -0.51
C THR A 56 4.27 -12.40 -0.34
N ASP A 57 4.57 -12.79 0.90
CA ASP A 57 5.47 -13.91 1.16
C ASP A 57 4.94 -15.23 0.58
N PHE A 58 5.78 -16.25 0.67
CA PHE A 58 5.53 -17.57 0.13
C PHE A 58 5.11 -18.52 1.26
N PHE A 59 3.93 -19.10 1.12
CA PHE A 59 3.41 -20.21 1.91
C PHE A 59 2.66 -21.11 0.93
N ASP A 60 3.33 -22.14 0.41
CA ASP A 60 2.94 -22.98 -0.75
C ASP A 60 2.75 -22.21 -2.09
N HIS A 61 2.03 -21.09 -2.06
CA HIS A 61 1.92 -20.08 -3.11
C HIS A 61 2.17 -18.67 -2.57
N TYR A 62 2.08 -17.70 -3.47
CA TYR A 62 2.03 -16.28 -3.12
C TYR A 62 0.87 -15.62 -3.85
N HIS A 63 0.36 -14.53 -3.29
CA HIS A 63 -0.62 -13.69 -3.96
C HIS A 63 0.00 -12.40 -4.48
N ILE A 64 -0.64 -11.83 -5.51
CA ILE A 64 -0.38 -10.47 -5.96
C ILE A 64 -1.39 -9.53 -5.30
N ILE A 65 -0.88 -8.46 -4.69
CA ILE A 65 -1.65 -7.28 -4.30
C ILE A 65 -1.46 -6.23 -5.40
N ASP A 66 -2.54 -5.71 -5.97
CA ASP A 66 -2.53 -4.62 -6.97
C ASP A 66 -3.73 -3.70 -6.72
N VAL A 67 -3.53 -2.67 -5.90
CA VAL A 67 -4.59 -1.82 -5.35
C VAL A 67 -4.15 -0.35 -5.33
N CYS A 68 -5.13 0.55 -5.19
CA CYS A 68 -4.88 1.94 -4.81
C CYS A 68 -5.27 2.16 -3.36
N THR A 69 -4.53 3.00 -2.65
CA THR A 69 -4.90 3.41 -1.31
C THR A 69 -6.14 4.30 -1.28
N GLY A 70 -6.73 4.45 -0.09
CA GLY A 70 -7.69 5.51 0.20
C GLY A 70 -7.04 6.91 0.17
N PRO A 71 -7.84 7.98 0.26
CA PRO A 71 -7.32 9.34 0.36
C PRO A 71 -6.46 9.54 1.61
N ALA A 72 -5.64 10.59 1.61
CA ALA A 72 -4.82 10.96 2.77
C ALA A 72 -5.70 11.19 4.02
N ILE A 73 -5.32 10.57 5.13
CA ILE A 73 -5.96 10.69 6.45
C ILE A 73 -5.00 11.47 7.36
N PRO A 74 -5.33 12.71 7.77
CA PRO A 74 -4.47 13.50 8.63
C PRO A 74 -4.25 12.84 10.00
N VAL A 75 -3.01 12.88 10.49
CA VAL A 75 -2.63 12.40 11.83
C VAL A 75 -2.00 13.48 12.70
N GLY A 76 -2.09 14.74 12.28
CA GLY A 76 -1.58 15.92 12.99
C GLY A 76 -0.25 16.44 12.42
N GLU A 77 0.08 17.71 12.73
CA GLU A 77 1.35 18.35 12.36
C GLU A 77 1.72 18.23 10.88
N GLY A 78 0.73 18.36 9.99
CA GLY A 78 0.94 18.25 8.53
C GLY A 78 1.21 16.83 8.01
N ARG A 79 1.19 15.81 8.87
CA ARG A 79 1.41 14.41 8.50
C ARG A 79 0.09 13.70 8.20
N HIS A 80 0.17 12.67 7.37
CA HIS A 80 -0.95 11.80 7.03
C HIS A 80 -0.50 10.36 6.79
N ILE A 81 -1.48 9.47 6.80
CA ILE A 81 -1.36 8.07 6.37
C ILE A 81 -2.41 7.76 5.32
N HIS A 82 -2.33 6.58 4.72
CA HIS A 82 -3.39 6.06 3.86
C HIS A 82 -3.86 4.69 4.36
N PHE A 83 -5.14 4.40 4.14
CA PHE A 83 -5.75 3.14 4.52
C PHE A 83 -6.12 2.29 3.31
N VAL A 84 -6.08 0.97 3.46
CA VAL A 84 -6.50 -0.01 2.45
C VAL A 84 -7.33 -1.10 3.13
N TYR A 85 -8.50 -1.38 2.56
CA TYR A 85 -9.25 -2.61 2.76
C TYR A 85 -9.51 -3.23 1.40
N ALA A 86 -8.99 -4.43 1.15
CA ALA A 86 -9.03 -5.03 -0.17
C ALA A 86 -8.85 -6.56 -0.12
N VAL A 87 -8.88 -7.17 -1.30
CA VAL A 87 -8.59 -8.59 -1.52
C VAL A 87 -7.40 -8.77 -2.44
N THR A 88 -6.65 -9.85 -2.25
CA THR A 88 -5.60 -10.25 -3.17
C THR A 88 -6.17 -10.64 -4.55
N ARG A 89 -5.30 -10.69 -5.56
CA ARG A 89 -5.61 -11.41 -6.80
C ARG A 89 -5.72 -12.91 -6.50
N MET A 90 -6.53 -13.60 -7.31
CA MET A 90 -6.67 -15.07 -7.23
C MET A 90 -5.31 -15.74 -7.45
N ALA A 91 -4.96 -16.66 -6.56
CA ALA A 91 -3.87 -17.62 -6.72
C ALA A 91 -4.32 -18.91 -6.05
N ASP A 92 -3.96 -20.05 -6.63
CA ASP A 92 -4.35 -21.37 -6.13
C ASP A 92 -5.83 -21.54 -5.73
N GLY A 93 -6.73 -21.02 -6.57
CA GLY A 93 -8.17 -21.20 -6.37
C GLY A 93 -8.82 -20.32 -5.28
N HIS A 94 -8.06 -19.57 -4.47
CA HIS A 94 -8.63 -18.67 -3.45
C HIS A 94 -8.00 -17.26 -3.43
N ARG A 95 -8.50 -16.44 -2.51
CA ARG A 95 -8.06 -15.06 -2.26
C ARG A 95 -8.06 -14.81 -0.76
N HIS A 96 -7.29 -13.80 -0.35
CA HIS A 96 -7.36 -13.31 1.02
C HIS A 96 -7.80 -11.85 1.06
N GLU A 97 -8.70 -11.55 1.99
CA GLU A 97 -8.94 -10.19 2.44
C GLU A 97 -7.75 -9.68 3.26
N PHE A 98 -7.52 -8.38 3.25
CA PHE A 98 -6.55 -7.74 4.13
C PHE A 98 -6.95 -6.30 4.45
N ILE A 99 -6.38 -5.79 5.54
CA ILE A 99 -6.55 -4.42 5.98
C ILE A 99 -5.19 -3.88 6.42
N VAL A 100 -4.82 -2.70 5.95
CA VAL A 100 -3.51 -2.10 6.25
C VAL A 100 -3.59 -0.58 6.25
N ALA A 101 -2.79 0.05 7.10
CA ALA A 101 -2.47 1.46 7.04
C ALA A 101 -1.01 1.61 6.61
N THR A 102 -0.72 2.63 5.81
CA THR A 102 0.65 3.04 5.56
C THR A 102 1.25 3.69 6.81
N LEU A 103 2.57 3.72 6.90
CA LEU A 103 3.29 4.52 7.89
C LEU A 103 3.23 6.00 7.50
N ILE A 104 3.60 6.88 8.44
CA ILE A 104 3.67 8.32 8.19
C ILE A 104 4.72 8.65 7.14
N ASN A 105 4.44 9.65 6.30
CA ASN A 105 5.46 10.19 5.38
C ASN A 105 6.54 10.93 6.18
N SER A 106 7.78 10.92 5.69
CA SER A 106 8.90 11.78 6.11
C SER A 106 8.91 12.11 7.61
N PRO A 107 9.25 11.15 8.49
CA PRO A 107 9.12 11.34 9.94
C PRO A 107 9.96 12.50 10.50
N ILE A 108 10.85 13.09 9.70
CA ILE A 108 11.79 14.15 10.11
C ILE A 108 11.65 15.45 9.30
N PHE A 109 10.79 15.52 8.28
CA PHE A 109 10.62 16.72 7.45
C PHE A 109 9.19 17.23 7.49
N GLU A 110 9.03 18.53 7.72
CA GLU A 110 7.77 19.24 7.48
C GLU A 110 7.70 19.56 5.98
N GLU A 111 6.66 19.07 5.28
CA GLU A 111 6.44 19.48 3.89
C GLU A 111 6.08 20.97 3.85
N GLU A 112 7.00 21.80 3.31
CA GLU A 112 6.69 23.19 3.00
C GLU A 112 5.49 23.23 2.05
N ARG A 113 4.39 23.82 2.52
CA ARG A 113 3.22 24.08 1.67
C ARG A 113 3.63 25.08 0.58
N CYS A 114 3.80 24.61 -0.65
CA CYS A 114 3.77 25.47 -1.83
C CYS A 114 2.39 26.11 -2.01
#